data_AF-A0A7Y4ZG95-F1
#
_entry.id   AF-A0A7Y4ZG95-F1
#
_cell.length_a   1.000
_cell.length_b   1.000
_cell.length_c   1.000
_cell.angle_alpha   90.00
_cell.angle_beta   90.00
_cell.angle_gamma   90.00
#
_symmetry.space_group_name_H-M   'P 1'
#
loop_
_entity.id
_entity.type
_entity.pdbx_description
1 polymer ?
#
loop_
_entity_poly.entity_id
_entity_poly.type
_entity_poly.pdbx_seq_one_letter_code
_entity_poly.pdbx_strand_id
1 'polypeptide(L)'
;MRGFEVPVLEGDDVGFIHALRDELAKELRPTEVTHLVQVDHWFGPRWLAFAGKVLGALGVWPRTLVIPPFRPTRIVSERRFVRSQGSYLEVDVRAPLHIEQTSRDNLRRTVKSLGASTSMIWYSGDTRAAGRGCLMIYLHANGEGLATYVEIARRDGVWRVGRRSSWRDIENRRAS
;
A
#
# COMPACT_ATOMS: atom_id res chain seq x y z
N MET A 1 13.16 -0.77 12.07
CA MET A 1 12.87 -2.15 11.60
C MET A 1 14.13 -2.66 10.90
N ARG A 2 14.68 -3.81 11.29
CA ARG A 2 15.90 -4.36 10.67
C ARG A 2 15.52 -5.40 9.61
N GLY A 3 16.19 -5.40 8.46
CA GLY A 3 16.01 -6.40 7.39
C GLY A 3 14.87 -6.10 6.40
N PHE A 4 14.29 -4.90 6.45
CA PHE A 4 13.24 -4.47 5.52
C PHE A 4 13.65 -3.14 4.89
N GLU A 5 13.95 -3.14 3.59
CA GLU A 5 14.39 -1.95 2.85
C GLU A 5 13.59 -1.77 1.56
N VAL A 6 13.17 -0.52 1.33
CA VAL A 6 12.58 -0.11 0.05
C VAL A 6 13.73 0.24 -0.90
N PRO A 7 13.92 -0.49 -2.01
CA PRO A 7 15.02 -0.24 -2.94
C PRO A 7 14.75 1.03 -3.76
N VAL A 8 15.81 1.58 -4.35
CA VAL A 8 15.68 2.58 -5.43
C VAL A 8 15.65 1.77 -6.73
N LEU A 9 14.55 1.84 -7.48
CA LEU A 9 14.40 1.15 -8.76
C LEU A 9 14.58 2.12 -9.92
N GLU A 10 14.60 1.59 -11.15
CA GLU A 10 14.63 2.42 -12.34
C GLU A 10 13.43 3.38 -12.36
N GLY A 11 13.65 4.63 -12.78
CA GLY A 11 12.63 5.68 -12.76
C GLY A 11 12.40 6.37 -11.40
N ASP A 12 12.93 5.84 -10.28
CA ASP A 12 12.73 6.45 -8.96
C ASP A 12 13.61 7.69 -8.72
N ASP A 13 13.02 8.70 -8.09
CA ASP A 13 13.78 9.79 -7.49
C ASP A 13 14.29 9.39 -6.09
N VAL A 14 15.59 9.52 -5.85
CA VAL A 14 16.20 9.16 -4.57
C VAL A 14 15.60 9.96 -3.40
N GLY A 15 15.28 11.24 -3.64
CA GLY A 15 14.65 12.09 -2.62
C GLY A 15 13.24 11.63 -2.27
N PHE A 16 12.48 11.10 -3.24
CA PHE A 16 11.20 10.46 -2.97
C PHE A 16 11.37 9.21 -2.12
N ILE A 17 12.32 8.33 -2.46
CA ILE A 17 12.55 7.08 -1.71
C ILE A 17 13.00 7.36 -0.27
N HIS A 18 13.82 8.40 -0.04
CA HIS A 18 14.15 8.83 1.33
C HIS A 18 12.92 9.31 2.10
N ALA A 19 12.13 10.23 1.54
CA ALA A 19 10.91 10.70 2.18
C ALA A 19 9.92 9.56 2.45
N LEU A 20 9.82 8.60 1.52
CA LEU A 20 8.99 7.41 1.68
C LEU A 20 9.47 6.52 2.82
N ARG A 21 10.77 6.26 2.95
CA ARG A 21 11.34 5.47 4.05
C ARG A 21 11.07 6.14 5.40
N ASP A 22 11.18 7.46 5.47
CA ASP A 22 10.87 8.24 6.68
C ASP A 22 9.39 8.10 7.07
N GLU A 23 8.47 8.21 6.11
CA GLU A 23 7.04 8.02 6.38
C GLU A 23 6.72 6.58 6.77
N LEU A 24 7.35 5.61 6.11
CA LEU A 24 7.18 4.20 6.42
C LEU A 24 7.64 3.87 7.84
N ALA A 25 8.74 4.46 8.30
CA ALA A 25 9.23 4.29 9.67
C ALA A 25 8.25 4.83 10.74
N LYS A 26 7.45 5.85 10.41
CA LYS A 26 6.43 6.44 11.31
C LYS A 26 5.16 5.58 11.37
N GLU A 27 4.72 5.07 10.23
CA GLU A 27 3.44 4.36 10.10
C GLU A 27 3.53 2.87 10.40
N LEU A 28 4.63 2.23 10.00
CA LEU A 28 4.70 0.78 10.00
C LEU A 28 4.77 0.27 11.45
N ARG A 29 4.08 -0.84 11.69
CA ARG A 29 4.10 -1.58 12.95
C ARG A 29 4.65 -2.98 12.70
N PRO A 30 5.31 -3.62 13.67
CA PRO A 30 5.78 -4.99 13.49
C PRO A 30 4.60 -5.94 13.21
N THR A 31 4.67 -6.66 12.11
CA THR A 31 3.73 -7.72 11.73
C THR A 31 4.51 -9.00 11.41
N GLU A 32 3.81 -10.13 11.30
CA GLU A 32 4.45 -11.40 10.97
C GLU A 32 4.82 -11.47 9.49
N VAL A 33 3.97 -10.90 8.62
CA VAL A 33 4.18 -10.88 7.18
C VAL A 33 4.08 -9.45 6.67
N THR A 34 5.03 -9.04 5.82
CA THR A 34 5.00 -7.76 5.14
C THR A 34 5.13 -7.95 3.64
N HIS A 35 4.23 -7.36 2.87
CA HIS A 35 4.35 -7.25 1.42
C HIS A 35 4.69 -5.82 1.02
N LEU A 36 5.62 -5.68 0.09
CA LEU A 36 6.04 -4.41 -0.48
C LEU A 36 5.84 -4.45 -1.99
N VAL A 37 5.04 -3.52 -2.51
CA VAL A 37 4.60 -3.49 -3.90
C VAL A 37 4.89 -2.12 -4.48
N GLN A 38 5.70 -2.07 -5.54
CA GLN A 38 5.82 -0.86 -6.33
C GLN A 38 4.77 -0.88 -7.45
N VAL A 39 4.01 0.21 -7.55
CA VAL A 39 3.01 0.43 -8.57
C VAL A 39 3.55 1.46 -9.55
N ASP A 40 3.49 1.14 -10.83
CA ASP A 40 3.83 2.03 -11.93
C ASP A 40 3.01 3.32 -11.86
N HIS A 41 3.71 4.46 -11.87
CA HIS A 41 3.20 5.81 -11.65
C HIS A 41 2.40 6.04 -10.34
N TRP A 42 1.98 7.28 -10.14
CA TRP A 42 1.21 7.68 -8.97
C TRP A 42 -0.24 7.14 -8.97
N PHE A 43 -0.82 7.02 -7.77
CA PHE A 43 -2.22 6.69 -7.57
C PHE A 43 -2.80 7.53 -6.42
N GLY A 44 -4.07 7.92 -6.51
CA GLY A 44 -4.68 8.84 -5.55
C GLY A 44 -5.25 8.19 -4.29
N PRO A 45 -5.65 9.00 -3.29
CA PRO A 45 -6.22 8.53 -2.03
C PRO A 45 -7.54 7.75 -2.18
N ARG A 46 -8.17 7.81 -3.36
CA ARG A 46 -9.38 7.06 -3.71
C ARG A 46 -9.17 5.55 -3.66
N TRP A 47 -7.92 5.10 -3.79
CA TRP A 47 -7.53 3.70 -3.68
C TRP A 47 -7.53 3.19 -2.23
N LEU A 48 -7.55 4.10 -1.23
CA LEU A 48 -7.58 3.72 0.18
C LEU A 48 -8.87 2.93 0.48
N ALA A 49 -8.67 1.66 0.82
CA ALA A 49 -9.68 0.63 1.08
C ALA A 49 -10.72 0.45 -0.04
N PHE A 50 -10.37 0.82 -1.27
CA PHE A 50 -11.20 0.58 -2.43
C PHE A 50 -11.20 -0.90 -2.79
N ALA A 51 -12.39 -1.52 -2.81
CA ALA A 51 -12.53 -2.95 -3.08
C ALA A 51 -12.96 -3.29 -4.51
N GLY A 52 -13.50 -2.31 -5.24
CA GLY A 52 -14.07 -2.48 -6.57
C GLY A 52 -15.41 -1.76 -6.73
N LYS A 53 -16.04 -1.94 -7.89
CA LYS A 53 -17.39 -1.47 -8.18
C LYS A 53 -18.31 -2.69 -8.33
N VAL A 54 -19.52 -2.64 -7.76
CA VAL A 54 -20.58 -3.62 -8.01
C VAL A 54 -21.81 -2.87 -8.50
N LEU A 55 -22.44 -3.41 -9.55
CA LEU A 55 -23.66 -2.94 -10.24
C LEU A 55 -24.54 -2.01 -9.38
N GLY A 56 -24.59 -0.72 -9.74
CA GLY A 56 -25.50 0.27 -9.16
C GLY A 56 -25.01 1.01 -7.91
N ALA A 57 -23.95 0.56 -7.24
CA ALA A 57 -23.40 1.25 -6.06
C ALA A 57 -22.12 2.03 -6.40
N LEU A 58 -22.05 3.28 -5.93
CA LEU A 58 -20.83 4.10 -5.88
C LEU A 58 -19.81 3.40 -4.97
N GLY A 59 -18.95 2.52 -5.52
CA GLY A 59 -17.82 1.88 -4.82
C GLY A 59 -18.18 0.99 -3.62
N VAL A 60 -17.57 -0.20 -3.52
CA VAL A 60 -17.75 -1.05 -2.33
C VAL A 60 -16.57 -0.86 -1.39
N TRP A 61 -16.88 -0.59 -0.13
CA TRP A 61 -15.94 -0.36 0.97
C TRP A 61 -16.30 -1.31 2.12
N PRO A 62 -15.79 -2.56 2.10
CA PRO A 62 -16.12 -3.55 3.11
C PRO A 62 -15.57 -3.16 4.49
N ARG A 63 -16.14 -3.72 5.57
CA ARG A 63 -15.60 -3.60 6.95
C ARG A 63 -14.22 -4.26 7.12
N THR A 64 -13.64 -4.79 6.04
CA THR A 64 -12.39 -5.53 6.02
C THR A 64 -11.53 -4.97 4.90
N LEU A 65 -10.23 -4.80 5.14
CA LEU A 65 -9.32 -4.35 4.11
C LEU A 65 -9.18 -5.44 3.05
N VAL A 66 -9.34 -5.06 1.79
CA VAL A 66 -9.09 -5.92 0.63
C VAL A 66 -7.88 -5.45 -0.15
N ILE A 67 -7.25 -6.35 -0.87
CA ILE A 67 -6.17 -6.00 -1.79
C ILE A 67 -6.77 -5.08 -2.87
N PRO A 68 -6.23 -3.87 -3.07
CA PRO A 68 -6.70 -2.96 -4.09
C PRO A 68 -6.55 -3.62 -5.48
N PRO A 69 -7.55 -3.50 -6.38
CA PRO A 69 -7.52 -4.15 -7.68
C PRO A 69 -6.65 -3.36 -8.69
N PHE A 70 -5.38 -3.12 -8.37
CA PHE A 70 -4.43 -2.64 -9.38
C PHE A 70 -4.30 -3.68 -10.49
N ARG A 71 -4.24 -3.23 -11.74
CA ARG A 71 -3.95 -4.14 -12.86
C ARG A 71 -2.55 -4.73 -12.68
N PRO A 72 -2.35 -6.03 -12.94
CA PRO A 72 -1.03 -6.66 -12.88
C PRO A 72 0.04 -5.93 -13.70
N THR A 73 -0.33 -5.38 -14.85
CA THR A 73 0.58 -4.60 -15.70
C THR A 73 1.08 -3.31 -15.07
N ARG A 74 0.48 -2.85 -13.96
CA ARG A 74 0.98 -1.72 -13.17
C ARG A 74 1.90 -2.13 -12.03
N ILE A 75 2.16 -3.42 -11.81
CA ILE A 75 3.03 -3.85 -10.71
C ILE A 75 4.46 -3.93 -11.25
N VAL A 76 5.32 -3.03 -10.77
CA VAL A 76 6.75 -2.98 -11.17
C VAL A 76 7.55 -3.98 -10.35
N SER A 77 7.27 -4.08 -9.05
CA SER A 77 7.88 -5.07 -8.17
C SER A 77 6.92 -5.52 -7.08
N GLU A 78 7.08 -6.77 -6.66
CA GLU A 78 6.39 -7.35 -5.52
C GLU A 78 7.41 -8.15 -4.70
N ARG A 79 7.53 -7.82 -3.41
CA ARG A 79 8.44 -8.47 -2.46
C ARG A 79 7.67 -8.89 -1.22
N ARG A 80 8.09 -10.00 -0.61
CA ARG A 80 7.47 -10.58 0.57
C ARG A 80 8.49 -10.83 1.65
N PHE A 81 8.15 -10.45 2.87
CA PHE A 81 9.00 -10.60 4.04
C PHE A 81 8.26 -11.32 5.15
N VAL A 82 8.96 -12.20 5.85
CA VAL A 82 8.46 -12.85 7.07
C VAL A 82 9.34 -12.42 8.23
N ARG A 83 8.70 -12.05 9.33
CA ARG A 83 9.41 -11.67 10.55
C ARG A 83 9.88 -12.91 11.28
N SER A 84 11.19 -13.01 11.50
CA SER A 84 11.83 -14.09 12.26
C SER A 84 12.87 -13.50 13.20
N GLN A 85 12.85 -13.90 14.47
CA GLN A 85 13.82 -13.44 15.49
C GLN A 85 14.02 -11.91 15.56
N GLY A 86 12.95 -11.15 15.31
CA GLY A 86 12.98 -9.68 15.38
C GLY A 86 13.46 -8.95 14.12
N SER A 87 13.95 -9.66 13.10
CA SER A 87 14.26 -9.13 11.78
C SER A 87 13.25 -9.60 10.74
N TYR A 88 13.23 -8.93 9.59
CA TYR A 88 12.50 -9.40 8.41
C TYR A 88 13.47 -10.16 7.50
N LEU A 89 13.03 -11.33 7.04
CA LEU A 89 13.70 -12.12 6.02
C LEU A 89 12.85 -12.06 4.76
N GLU A 90 13.47 -11.67 3.65
CA GLU A 90 12.83 -11.76 2.35
C GLU A 90 12.63 -13.24 1.97
N VAL A 91 11.46 -13.55 1.44
CA VAL A 91 11.08 -14.89 1.00
C VAL A 91 10.38 -14.79 -0.34
N ASP A 92 10.34 -15.90 -1.07
CA ASP A 92 9.66 -15.95 -2.36
C ASP A 92 8.18 -15.56 -2.27
N VAL A 93 7.75 -14.79 -3.26
CA VAL A 93 6.35 -14.51 -3.53
C VAL A 93 5.72 -15.79 -4.09
N ARG A 94 4.93 -16.49 -3.25
CA ARG A 94 4.31 -17.77 -3.63
C ARG A 94 3.29 -17.66 -4.76
N ALA A 95 2.58 -16.53 -4.82
CA ALA A 95 1.62 -16.20 -5.85
C ALA A 95 1.49 -14.68 -5.94
N PRO A 96 1.30 -14.10 -7.14
CA PRO A 96 1.13 -12.66 -7.29
C PRO A 96 -0.06 -12.14 -6.47
N LEU A 97 0.14 -11.02 -5.78
CA LEU A 97 -0.94 -10.35 -5.05
C LEU A 97 -2.00 -9.77 -5.99
N HIS A 98 -1.58 -9.30 -7.16
CA HIS A 98 -2.43 -8.64 -8.15
C HIS A 98 -2.55 -9.54 -9.39
N ILE A 99 -3.77 -9.91 -9.72
CA ILE A 99 -4.12 -10.82 -10.82
C ILE A 99 -5.28 -10.26 -11.64
N GLU A 100 -5.40 -10.69 -12.89
CA GLU A 100 -6.57 -10.38 -13.72
C GLU A 100 -7.79 -11.12 -13.17
N GLN A 101 -8.85 -10.37 -12.79
CA GLN A 101 -10.06 -10.91 -12.19
C GLN A 101 -11.21 -9.90 -12.23
N THR A 102 -12.43 -10.35 -11.95
CA THR A 102 -13.58 -9.45 -11.86
C THR A 102 -13.57 -8.65 -10.55
N SER A 103 -14.23 -7.48 -10.54
CA SER A 103 -14.41 -6.71 -9.29
C SER A 103 -15.14 -7.51 -8.20
N ARG A 104 -16.07 -8.40 -8.59
CA ARG A 104 -16.80 -9.26 -7.64
C ARG A 104 -15.86 -10.25 -6.96
N ASP A 105 -14.92 -10.82 -7.69
CA ASP A 105 -13.96 -11.78 -7.13
C ASP A 105 -12.92 -11.09 -6.26
N ASN A 106 -12.49 -9.87 -6.63
CA ASN A 106 -11.56 -9.08 -5.83
C ASN A 106 -12.10 -8.77 -4.41
N LEU A 107 -13.43 -8.65 -4.24
CA LEU A 107 -14.04 -8.43 -2.91
C LEU A 107 -13.69 -9.54 -1.90
N ARG A 108 -13.35 -10.74 -2.38
CA ARG A 108 -12.99 -11.89 -1.54
C ARG A 108 -11.50 -11.91 -1.17
N ARG A 109 -10.67 -11.06 -1.80
CA ARG A 109 -9.22 -10.99 -1.58
C ARG A 109 -8.89 -10.04 -0.43
N THR A 110 -9.22 -10.47 0.78
CA THR A 110 -8.98 -9.69 2.00
C THR A 110 -7.50 -9.70 2.40
N VAL A 111 -7.02 -8.65 3.05
CA VAL A 111 -5.68 -8.67 3.69
C VAL A 111 -5.61 -9.74 4.78
N LYS A 112 -6.72 -9.97 5.49
CA LYS A 112 -6.85 -11.02 6.52
C LYS A 112 -6.54 -12.41 5.98
N SER A 113 -6.83 -12.71 4.71
CA SER A 113 -6.55 -14.03 4.14
C SER A 113 -5.06 -14.27 3.85
N LEU A 114 -4.21 -13.24 3.96
CA LEU A 114 -2.76 -13.37 3.78
C LEU A 114 -2.02 -13.77 5.07
N GLY A 115 -2.66 -13.59 6.23
CA GLY A 115 -2.10 -13.93 7.54
C GLY A 115 -2.79 -13.19 8.68
N ALA A 116 -2.64 -13.70 9.90
CA ALA A 116 -3.25 -13.13 11.11
C ALA A 116 -2.65 -11.76 11.50
N SER A 117 -1.39 -11.51 11.13
CA SER A 117 -0.67 -10.26 11.35
C SER A 117 0.10 -9.88 10.08
N THR A 118 -0.48 -8.99 9.28
CA THR A 118 -0.01 -8.66 7.93
C THR A 118 0.08 -7.16 7.70
N SER A 119 1.20 -6.70 7.15
CA SER A 119 1.35 -5.37 6.56
C SER A 119 1.37 -5.47 5.04
N MET A 120 0.61 -4.61 4.37
CA MET A 120 0.65 -4.45 2.92
C MET A 120 1.04 -3.03 2.58
N ILE A 121 2.07 -2.86 1.76
CA ILE A 121 2.64 -1.55 1.43
C ILE A 121 2.64 -1.41 -0.08
N TRP A 122 1.99 -0.37 -0.58
CA TRP A 122 2.05 0.05 -1.97
C TRP A 122 2.72 1.41 -2.07
N TYR A 123 3.59 1.59 -3.05
CA TYR A 123 4.20 2.88 -3.33
C TYR A 123 4.35 3.14 -4.82
N SER A 124 4.41 4.42 -5.18
CA SER A 124 4.61 4.86 -6.56
C SER A 124 6.02 4.58 -7.07
N GLY A 125 6.10 4.09 -8.30
CA GLY A 125 7.27 4.17 -9.17
C GLY A 125 7.22 5.38 -10.10
N ASP A 126 8.20 5.48 -10.99
CA ASP A 126 8.38 6.58 -11.96
C ASP A 126 8.31 7.98 -11.32
N THR A 127 8.82 8.09 -10.09
CA THR A 127 8.68 9.31 -9.30
C THR A 127 9.56 10.46 -9.81
N ARG A 128 10.65 10.15 -10.51
CA ARG A 128 11.54 11.16 -11.11
C ARG A 128 10.85 11.96 -12.21
N ALA A 129 10.15 11.29 -13.11
CA ALA A 129 9.42 11.95 -14.20
C ALA A 129 8.13 12.58 -13.69
N ALA A 130 7.38 11.87 -12.82
CA ALA A 130 6.10 12.35 -12.32
C ALA A 130 6.21 13.56 -11.38
N GLY A 131 7.33 13.72 -10.65
CA GLY A 131 7.50 14.76 -9.63
C GLY A 131 6.51 14.62 -8.44
N ARG A 132 5.82 13.48 -8.36
CA ARG A 132 4.88 13.12 -7.29
C ARG A 132 4.83 11.61 -7.14
N GLY A 133 4.45 11.16 -5.95
CA GLY A 133 4.19 9.77 -5.64
C GLY A 133 3.37 9.64 -4.37
N CYS A 134 3.16 8.42 -3.94
CA CYS A 134 2.45 8.15 -2.70
C CYS A 134 2.93 6.85 -2.04
N LEU A 135 2.53 6.73 -0.78
CA LEU A 135 2.67 5.56 0.07
C LEU A 135 1.27 5.20 0.57
N MET A 136 0.90 3.93 0.45
CA MET A 136 -0.32 3.40 1.03
C MET A 136 0.00 2.14 1.84
N ILE A 137 -0.46 2.10 3.08
CA ILE A 137 -0.15 1.03 4.03
C ILE A 137 -1.45 0.50 4.61
N TYR A 138 -1.66 -0.82 4.50
CA TYR A 138 -2.68 -1.54 5.25
C TYR A 138 -2.00 -2.36 6.33
N LEU A 139 -2.49 -2.24 7.56
CA LEU A 139 -2.08 -3.06 8.69
C LEU A 139 -3.29 -3.89 9.11
N HIS A 140 -3.09 -5.20 9.21
CA HIS A 140 -4.05 -6.11 9.80
C HIS A 140 -3.38 -6.86 10.93
N ALA A 141 -3.90 -6.73 12.15
CA ALA A 141 -3.45 -7.49 13.32
C ALA A 141 -4.58 -7.54 14.36
N ASN A 142 -4.64 -8.63 15.13
CA ASN A 142 -5.60 -8.78 16.25
C ASN A 142 -7.08 -8.54 15.86
N GLY A 143 -7.46 -8.86 14.61
CA GLY A 143 -8.82 -8.64 14.11
C GLY A 143 -9.13 -7.21 13.68
N GLU A 144 -8.21 -6.27 13.84
CA GLU A 144 -8.36 -4.88 13.42
C GLU A 144 -7.69 -4.61 12.07
N GLY A 145 -8.18 -3.60 11.36
CA GLY A 145 -7.62 -3.11 10.11
C GLY A 145 -7.39 -1.61 10.18
N LEU A 146 -6.17 -1.17 9.86
CA LEU A 146 -5.82 0.24 9.68
C LEU A 146 -5.35 0.45 8.24
N ALA A 147 -5.76 1.56 7.65
CA ALA A 147 -5.28 1.95 6.34
C ALA A 147 -4.85 3.42 6.36
N THR A 148 -3.64 3.68 5.87
CA THR A 148 -3.07 5.02 5.73
C THR A 148 -2.67 5.25 4.27
N TYR A 149 -2.89 6.47 3.80
CA TYR A 149 -2.38 7.00 2.54
C TYR A 149 -1.62 8.29 2.81
N VAL A 150 -0.46 8.44 2.18
CA VAL A 150 0.40 9.62 2.24
C VAL A 150 0.79 10.01 0.81
N GLU A 151 0.46 11.23 0.41
CA GLU A 151 0.99 11.84 -0.81
C GLU A 151 2.35 12.49 -0.53
N ILE A 152 3.30 12.32 -1.45
CA ILE A 152 4.61 12.97 -1.40
C ILE A 152 4.84 13.62 -2.76
N ALA A 153 5.16 14.91 -2.79
CA ALA A 153 5.34 15.65 -4.04
C ALA A 153 6.57 16.53 -3.98
N ARG A 154 7.23 16.68 -5.13
CA ARG A 154 8.34 17.62 -5.30
C ARG A 154 7.77 19.03 -5.39
N ARG A 155 8.15 19.88 -4.44
CA ARG A 155 7.82 21.32 -4.39
C ARG A 155 9.12 22.07 -4.20
N ASP A 156 9.39 23.06 -5.05
CA ASP A 156 10.62 23.87 -5.00
C ASP A 156 11.90 23.02 -4.97
N GLY A 157 11.93 21.95 -5.77
CA GLY A 157 13.07 21.03 -5.83
C GLY A 157 13.20 20.03 -4.68
N VAL A 158 12.32 20.10 -3.66
CA VAL A 158 12.37 19.23 -2.48
C VAL A 158 11.13 18.35 -2.39
N TRP A 159 11.31 17.08 -2.06
CA TRP A 159 10.20 16.15 -1.81
C TRP A 159 9.58 16.42 -0.43
N ARG A 160 8.28 16.71 -0.42
CA ARG A 160 7.53 17.05 0.79
C ARG A 160 6.28 16.19 0.92
N VAL A 161 5.97 15.81 2.15
CA VAL A 161 4.69 15.17 2.50
C VAL A 161 3.56 16.18 2.28
N GLY A 162 2.54 15.74 1.57
CA GLY A 162 1.33 16.50 1.27
C GLY A 162 0.13 15.95 2.02
N ARG A 163 -0.89 15.55 1.25
CA ARG A 163 -2.15 15.02 1.81
C ARG A 163 -1.90 13.70 2.54
N ARG A 164 -2.51 13.58 3.71
CA ARG A 164 -2.67 12.33 4.44
C ARG A 164 -4.14 11.94 4.51
N SER A 165 -4.43 10.65 4.48
CA SER A 165 -5.79 10.14 4.64
C SER A 165 -5.74 8.80 5.35
N SER A 166 -6.66 8.58 6.28
CA SER A 166 -6.82 7.30 6.95
C SER A 166 -8.19 6.70 6.67
N TRP A 167 -8.32 5.39 6.87
CA TRP A 167 -9.62 4.71 6.81
C TRP A 167 -10.63 5.32 7.78
N ARG A 168 -10.19 5.69 8.99
CA ARG A 168 -11.03 6.34 10.00
C ARG A 168 -11.58 7.69 9.51
N ASP A 169 -10.79 8.47 8.78
CA ASP A 169 -11.26 9.73 8.20
C ASP A 169 -12.38 9.50 7.17
N ILE A 170 -12.30 8.40 6.42
CA ILE A 170 -13.32 8.00 5.45
C ILE A 170 -14.59 7.54 6.17
N GLU A 171 -14.47 6.76 7.25
CA GLU A 171 -15.60 6.30 8.06
C GLU A 171 -16.32 7.47 8.74
N ASN A 172 -15.58 8.41 9.35
CA ASN A 172 -16.16 9.54 10.07
C ASN A 172 -16.95 10.49 9.17
N ARG A 173 -16.46 10.77 7.94
CA ARG A 173 -17.16 11.59 6.95
C ARG A 173 -18.46 10.99 6.43
N ARG A 174 -18.71 9.70 6.69
CA ARG A 174 -19.93 8.98 6.28
C ARG A 174 -20.97 8.91 7.40
N ALA A 175 -20.55 9.14 8.64
CA ALA A 175 -21.43 9.12 9.81
C ALA A 175 -22.02 10.51 10.14
N SER A 176 -21.46 11.57 9.55
CA SER A 176 -21.95 12.95 9.56
C SER A 176 -22.85 13.24 8.37
#